data_AF-A0A2P6MDE9-F1
#
_entry.id   AF-A0A2P6MDE9-F1
#
_cell.length_a   1.000
_cell.length_b   1.000
_cell.length_c   1.000
_cell.angle_alpha   90.00
_cell.angle_beta   90.00
_cell.angle_gamma   90.00
#
_symmetry.space_group_name_H-M   'P 1'
#
loop_
_entity.id
_entity.type
_entity.pdbx_description
1 polymer ?
#
loop_
_entity_poly.entity_id
_entity_poly.type
_entity_poly.pdbx_seq_one_letter_code
_entity_poly.pdbx_strand_id
1 'polypeptide(L)' 'MELLDTFNMQLLLPLLLLDFVLKLSALIACVRQEMTKEKRALWIIIIVFINFLGPILYFLIGRRNA' A
#
# COMPACT_ATOMS: atom_id res chain seq x y z
N MET A 1 -28.52 7.48 18.27
CA MET A 1 -27.72 7.26 17.04
C MET A 1 -26.88 8.52 16.80
N GLU A 2 -26.07 8.92 17.79
CA GLU A 2 -25.28 10.17 17.82
C GLU A 2 -23.77 9.91 18.03
N LEU A 3 -23.37 8.63 18.18
CA LEU A 3 -21.99 8.23 18.45
C LEU A 3 -21.12 8.09 17.18
N LEU A 4 -21.71 8.26 15.99
CA LEU A 4 -20.98 8.15 14.71
C LEU A 4 -20.61 9.52 14.11
N ASP A 5 -21.38 10.59 14.40
CA ASP A 5 -21.09 11.95 13.91
C ASP A 5 -19.86 12.59 14.57
N THR A 6 -19.43 12.08 15.73
CA THR A 6 -18.23 12.57 16.44
C THR A 6 -16.94 11.94 15.93
N PHE A 7 -17.00 10.86 15.15
CA PHE A 7 -15.81 10.30 14.51
C PHE A 7 -15.44 11.20 13.33
N ASN A 8 -14.44 12.05 13.54
CA ASN A 8 -13.87 12.98 12.57
C ASN A 8 -13.65 12.31 11.19
N MET A 9 -14.68 12.31 10.34
CA MET A 9 -14.62 11.86 8.95
C MET A 9 -13.53 12.64 8.19
N GLN A 10 -13.31 13.88 8.62
CA GLN A 10 -12.28 14.79 8.15
C GLN A 10 -10.84 14.29 8.40
N LEU A 11 -10.61 13.43 9.40
CA LEU A 11 -9.31 12.83 9.70
C LEU A 11 -9.14 11.46 9.05
N LEU A 12 -10.23 10.69 8.90
CA LEU A 12 -10.22 9.41 8.19
C LEU A 12 -9.95 9.60 6.69
N LEU A 13 -10.53 10.64 6.09
CA LEU A 13 -10.37 10.94 4.67
C LEU A 13 -8.90 11.06 4.22
N PRO A 14 -8.04 11.90 4.84
CA PRO A 14 -6.64 12.01 4.45
C PRO A 14 -5.83 10.74 4.73
N LEU A 15 -6.17 9.99 5.79
CA LEU A 15 -5.49 8.73 6.10
C LEU A 15 -5.76 7.67 5.02
N LEU A 16 -7.01 7.59 4.56
CA LEU A 16 -7.42 6.67 3.51
C LEU A 16 -6.80 7.05 2.16
N LEU A 17 -6.73 8.36 1.88
CA LEU A 17 -6.08 8.90 0.68
C LEU A 17 -4.58 8.62 0.68
N LEU A 18 -3.91 8.77 1.82
CA LEU A 18 -2.49 8.43 1.99
C LEU A 18 -2.24 6.94 1.77
N ASP A 19 -3.04 6.06 2.37
CA ASP A 19 -2.96 4.61 2.14
C ASP A 19 -3.15 4.25 0.67
N PHE A 20 -4.12 4.87 0.01
CA PHE A 20 -4.38 4.66 -1.42
C PHE A 20 -3.19 5.08 -2.29
N VAL A 21 -2.65 6.28 -2.06
CA VAL A 21 -1.48 6.77 -2.80
C VAL A 21 -0.27 5.89 -2.56
N LEU A 22 -0.08 5.40 -1.32
CA LEU A 22 1.02 4.51 -0.97
C LEU A 22 0.88 3.15 -1.66
N LYS A 23 -0.31 2.54 -1.63
CA LYS A 23 -0.61 1.28 -2.33
C LYS A 23 -0.43 1.41 -3.83
N LEU A 24 -0.98 2.45 -4.44
CA LEU A 24 -0.86 2.69 -5.88
C LEU A 24 0.60 2.91 -6.28
N SER A 25 1.33 3.75 -5.55
CA SER A 25 2.74 4.00 -5.85
C SER A 25 3.60 2.75 -5.69
N ALA A 26 3.38 1.94 -4.65
CA ALA A 26 4.07 0.66 -4.47
C ALA A 26 3.73 -0.35 -5.58
N LEU A 27 2.46 -0.43 -5.99
CA LEU A 27 2.03 -1.32 -7.06
C LEU A 27 2.61 -0.90 -8.41
N ILE A 28 2.56 0.39 -8.74
CA ILE A 28 3.17 0.95 -9.95
C ILE A 28 4.67 0.70 -9.96
N ALA A 29 5.36 0.96 -8.84
CA ALA A 29 6.78 0.69 -8.71
C ALA A 29 7.08 -0.81 -8.90
N CYS A 30 6.30 -1.70 -8.29
CA CYS A 30 6.46 -3.15 -8.40
C CYS A 30 6.28 -3.65 -9.84
N VAL A 31 5.32 -3.08 -10.58
CA VAL A 31 5.08 -3.43 -11.99
C VAL A 31 6.14 -2.84 -12.93
N ARG A 32 6.63 -1.63 -12.63
CA ARG A 32 7.70 -0.98 -13.41
C ARG A 32 9.08 -1.59 -13.16
N GLN A 33 9.29 -2.24 -12.02
CA GLN A 33 10.56 -2.85 -11.69
C GLN A 33 10.79 -4.14 -12.50
N GLU A 34 11.99 -4.28 -13.04
CA GLU A 34 12.43 -5.47 -13.78
C GLU A 34 12.76 -6.59 -12.79
N MET A 35 11.72 -7.23 -12.27
CA MET A 35 11.82 -8.39 -11.39
C MET A 35 11.39 -9.65 -12.14
N THR A 36 11.85 -10.82 -11.69
CA THR A 36 11.28 -12.08 -12.16
C THR A 36 9.78 -12.12 -11.88
N LYS A 37 9.03 -12.77 -12.78
CA LYS A 37 7.56 -12.84 -12.69
C LYS A 37 7.07 -13.36 -11.34
N GLU A 38 7.81 -14.30 -10.75
CA GLU A 38 7.55 -14.89 -9.44
C GLU A 38 7.70 -13.86 -8.30
N LYS A 39 8.82 -13.12 -8.26
CA LYS A 39 9.06 -12.07 -7.26
C LYS A 39 8.02 -10.96 -7.36
N ARG A 40 7.65 -10.57 -8.59
CA ARG A 40 6.60 -9.58 -8.84
C ARG A 40 5.25 -10.04 -8.28
N ALA A 41 4.84 -11.28 -8.56
CA ALA A 41 3.58 -11.82 -8.06
C ALA A 41 3.55 -11.86 -6.52
N LEU A 42 4.66 -12.27 -5.90
CA LEU A 42 4.80 -12.32 -4.44
C LEU A 42 4.63 -10.92 -3.80
N TRP A 43 5.25 -9.89 -4.38
CA TRP A 43 5.10 -8.51 -3.89
C TRP A 43 3.69 -7.96 -4.09
N ILE A 44 3.03 -8.25 -5.21
CA ILE A 44 1.64 -7.86 -5.44
C ILE A 44 0.74 -8.47 -4.36
N ILE A 45 0.91 -9.76 -4.04
CA ILE A 45 0.14 -10.44 -2.99
C ILE A 45 0.38 -9.75 -1.63
N ILE A 46 1.63 -9.46 -1.28
CA ILE A 46 1.97 -8.77 -0.02
C ILE A 46 1.31 -7.39 0.05
N ILE A 47 1.43 -6.59 -1.01
CA ILE A 47 0.86 -5.24 -1.07
C ILE A 47 -0.67 -5.26 -0.88
N VAL A 48 -1.35 -6.27 -1.45
CA VAL A 48 -2.81 -6.38 -1.38
C VAL A 48 -3.29 -6.95 -0.04
N PHE A 49 -2.64 -7.99 0.49
CA PHE A 49 -3.08 -8.67 1.71
C PHE A 49 -2.68 -7.93 3.00
N ILE A 50 -1.55 -7.22 3.00
CA ILE A 50 -0.98 -6.61 4.21
C ILE A 50 -1.36 -5.11 4.34
N ASN A 51 -2.29 -4.62 3.50
CA ASN A 51 -2.87 -3.27 3.55
C ASN A 51 -1.80 -2.16 3.63
N PHE A 52 -1.78 -1.33 4.69
CA PHE A 52 -0.86 -0.19 4.82
C PHE A 52 0.59 -0.65 4.97
N LEU A 53 0.82 -1.81 5.59
CA LEU A 53 2.14 -2.36 5.84
C LEU A 53 2.78 -2.97 4.58
N GLY A 54 1.99 -3.48 3.63
CA GLY A 54 2.49 -4.11 2.41
C GLY A 54 3.32 -3.16 1.52
N PRO A 55 2.79 -1.98 1.14
CA PRO A 55 3.51 -0.93 0.43
C PRO A 55 4.77 -0.45 1.17
N ILE A 56 4.68 -0.30 2.50
CA ILE A 56 5.83 0.10 3.33
C ILE A 56 6.94 -0.94 3.23
N LEU A 57 6.62 -2.23 3.39
CA LEU A 57 7.58 -3.32 3.24
C LEU A 57 8.16 -3.38 1.82
N TYR A 58 7.36 -3.13 0.79
CA TYR A 58 7.84 -3.06 -0.58
C TYR A 58 8.85 -1.92 -0.77
N PHE A 59 8.57 -0.72 -0.26
CA PHE A 59 9.52 0.38 -0.34
C PHE A 59 10.80 0.15 0.48
N LEU A 60 10.68 -0.50 1.64
CA LEU A 60 11.79 -0.70 2.56
C LEU A 60 12.71 -1.86 2.11
N ILE A 61 12.12 -2.97 1.66
CA ILE A 61 12.83 -4.23 1.35
C ILE A 61 12.77 -4.53 -0.15
N GLY A 62 11.57 -4.48 -0.75
CA GLY A 62 11.33 -4.87 -2.14
C GLY A 62 12.06 -4.02 -3.17
N ARG A 63 12.22 -2.72 -2.91
CA ARG A 63 12.94 -1.80 -3.81
C ARG A 63 14.46 -2.00 -3.77
N ARG A 64 15.04 -2.42 -2.65
CA ARG A 64 16.50 -2.56 -2.48
C ARG A 64 17.07 -3.89 -2.95
N ASN A 65 16.26 -4.95 -2.97
CA ASN A 65 16.70 -6.31 -3.29
C ASN A 65 16.29 -6.78 -4.71
N ALA A 66 16.02 -5.83 -5.61
CA ALA A 66 15.81 -6.12 -7.03
C ALA A 66 17.08 -5.81 -7.82
#